data_AF-A0A1N6VN90-F1
#
_entry.id   AF-A0A1N6VN90-F1
#
_cell.length_a   1.000
_cell.length_b   1.000
_cell.length_c   1.000
_cell.angle_alpha   90.00
_cell.angle_beta   90.00
_cell.angle_gamma   90.00
#
_symmetry.space_group_name_H-M   'P 1'
#
loop_
_entity.id
_entity.type
_entity.pdbx_description
1 polymer ?
#
loop_
_entity_poly.entity_id
_entity_poly.type
_entity_poly.pdbx_seq_one_letter_code
_entity_poly.pdbx_strand_id
1 'polypeptide(L)'
;MATYTVDLSDVDAAASQLESVAQRLSQALEELKSQVQVFVSSNAGQTITNYDDVQKKWDGGMTKVNSGTAKAVAELRKIGENYHAGDRQGATLFVA
;
A
#
# COMPACT_ATOMS: atom_id res chain seq x y z
N MET A 1 -2.44 -35.63 -0.41
CA MET A 1 -2.39 -34.35 0.31
C MET A 1 -2.05 -33.27 -0.71
N ALA A 2 -2.88 -32.25 -0.89
CA ALA A 2 -2.53 -31.13 -1.75
C ALA A 2 -1.43 -30.33 -1.03
N THR A 3 -0.21 -30.40 -1.54
CA THR A 3 0.89 -29.54 -1.08
C THR A 3 0.53 -28.12 -1.49
N TYR A 4 0.13 -27.30 -0.52
CA TYR A 4 -0.02 -25.87 -0.73
C TYR A 4 1.39 -25.27 -0.78
N THR A 5 1.98 -25.21 -1.97
CA THR A 5 3.23 -24.51 -2.20
C THR A 5 2.90 -23.03 -2.28
N VAL A 6 3.35 -22.24 -1.31
CA VAL A 6 3.28 -20.78 -1.40
C VAL A 6 4.43 -20.37 -2.30
N ASP A 7 4.13 -19.83 -3.48
CA ASP A 7 5.16 -19.25 -4.33
C ASP A 7 5.62 -17.93 -3.70
N LEU A 8 6.84 -17.92 -3.18
CA LEU A 8 7.42 -16.75 -2.51
C LEU A 8 7.69 -15.61 -3.49
N SER A 9 7.87 -15.91 -4.77
CA SER A 9 7.99 -14.88 -5.79
C SER A 9 6.68 -14.11 -5.96
N ASP A 10 5.53 -14.78 -5.78
CA ASP A 10 4.22 -14.14 -5.79
C ASP A 10 4.01 -13.25 -4.56
N VAL A 11 4.58 -13.61 -3.40
CA VAL A 11 4.49 -12.81 -2.16
C VAL A 11 5.25 -11.49 -2.28
N ASP A 12 6.50 -11.53 -2.76
CA ASP A 12 7.29 -10.32 -2.99
C ASP A 12 6.73 -9.46 -4.14
N ALA A 13 6.22 -10.10 -5.19
CA ALA A 13 5.53 -9.42 -6.28
C ALA A 13 4.27 -8.70 -5.77
N ALA A 14 3.46 -9.36 -4.92
CA ALA A 14 2.27 -8.78 -4.32
C ALA A 14 2.61 -7.59 -3.41
N ALA A 15 3.67 -7.71 -2.59
CA ALA A 15 4.14 -6.62 -1.75
C ALA A 15 4.58 -5.40 -2.59
N SER A 16 5.37 -5.64 -3.64
CA SER A 16 5.83 -4.59 -4.56
C SER A 16 4.68 -3.93 -5.32
N GLN A 17 3.67 -4.71 -5.73
CA GLN A 17 2.47 -4.19 -6.36
C GLN A 17 1.65 -3.32 -5.41
N LEU A 18 1.50 -3.74 -4.14
CA LEU A 18 0.81 -2.95 -3.12
C LEU A 18 1.50 -1.60 -2.87
N GLU A 19 2.83 -1.58 -2.76
CA GLU A 19 3.62 -0.36 -2.64
C GLU A 19 3.43 0.56 -3.86
N SER A 20 3.49 0.00 -5.07
CA SER A 20 3.28 0.73 -6.33
C SER A 20 1.89 1.35 -6.43
N VAL A 21 0.85 0.60 -6.06
CA VAL A 21 -0.54 1.11 -6.06
C VAL A 21 -0.67 2.26 -5.06
N ALA A 22 -0.14 2.13 -3.85
CA ALA A 22 -0.19 3.19 -2.84
C ALA A 22 0.55 4.47 -3.28
N GLN A 23 1.71 4.33 -3.95
CA GLN A 23 2.44 5.45 -4.53
C GLN A 23 1.64 6.16 -5.62
N ARG A 24 1.02 5.43 -6.55
CA ARG A 24 0.17 6.00 -7.61
C ARG A 24 -1.04 6.74 -7.03
N LEU A 25 -1.64 6.17 -5.99
CA LEU A 25 -2.76 6.78 -5.26
C LEU A 25 -2.35 8.11 -4.59
N SER A 26 -1.16 8.15 -3.99
CA SER A 26 -0.59 9.37 -3.41
C SER A 26 -0.34 10.44 -4.48
N GLN A 27 0.28 10.07 -5.60
CA GLN A 27 0.55 10.97 -6.71
C GLN A 27 -0.75 11.56 -7.29
N ALA A 28 -1.76 10.73 -7.52
CA ALA A 28 -3.05 11.16 -8.05
C ALA A 28 -3.77 12.15 -7.10
N LEU A 29 -3.65 11.97 -5.78
CA LEU A 29 -4.21 12.92 -4.82
C LEU A 29 -3.46 14.26 -4.83
N GLU A 30 -2.13 14.24 -4.92
CA GLU A 30 -1.34 15.49 -5.00
C GLU A 30 -1.64 16.25 -6.30
N GLU A 31 -1.76 15.55 -7.43
CA GLU A 31 -2.18 16.16 -8.70
C GLU A 31 -3.57 16.77 -8.60
N LEU A 32 -4.52 16.04 -8.01
CA LEU A 32 -5.88 16.54 -7.79
C LEU A 32 -5.90 17.77 -6.89
N LYS A 33 -5.13 17.75 -5.80
CA LYS A 33 -5.01 18.89 -4.89
C LYS A 33 -4.46 20.12 -5.59
N SER A 34 -3.41 19.95 -6.40
CA SER A 34 -2.84 21.03 -7.21
C SER A 34 -3.87 21.63 -8.17
N GLN A 35 -4.64 20.79 -8.88
CA GLN A 35 -5.67 21.25 -9.81
C GLN A 35 -6.79 22.01 -9.09
N VAL A 36 -7.26 21.51 -7.95
CA VAL A 36 -8.32 22.19 -7.21
C VAL A 36 -7.81 23.50 -6.62
N GLN A 37 -6.55 23.60 -6.20
CA GLN A 37 -6.00 24.83 -5.66
C GLN A 37 -5.89 25.95 -6.71
N VAL A 38 -5.61 25.60 -7.97
CA VAL A 38 -5.72 26.52 -9.11
C VAL A 38 -7.17 26.99 -9.30
N PHE A 39 -8.14 26.07 -9.25
CA PHE A 39 -9.56 26.41 -9.37
C PHE A 39 -10.04 27.33 -8.23
N VAL A 40 -9.67 27.03 -6.99
CA VAL A 40 -9.99 27.85 -5.80
C VAL A 40 -9.43 29.26 -5.97
N SER A 41 -8.17 29.37 -6.41
CA SER A 41 -7.51 30.65 -6.61
C SER A 41 -8.16 31.47 -7.73
N SER A 42 -8.57 30.81 -8.82
CA SER A 42 -9.26 31.46 -9.96
C SER A 42 -10.70 31.88 -9.64
N ASN A 43 -11.34 31.26 -8.65
CA ASN A 43 -12.73 31.54 -8.26
C ASN A 43 -12.81 32.26 -6.89
N ALA A 44 -11.71 32.89 -6.47
CA ALA A 44 -11.60 33.64 -5.22
C ALA A 44 -12.71 34.71 -5.12
N GLY A 45 -13.79 34.38 -4.42
CA GLY A 45 -15.03 35.15 -4.37
C GLY A 45 -16.27 34.27 -4.18
N GLN A 46 -16.23 33.00 -4.64
CA GLN A 46 -17.22 31.99 -4.29
C GLN A 46 -16.67 31.13 -3.15
N THR A 47 -17.34 31.11 -2.00
CA THR A 47 -16.96 30.25 -0.88
C THR A 47 -17.04 28.79 -1.31
N ILE A 48 -15.90 28.12 -1.48
CA ILE A 48 -15.86 26.67 -1.64
C ILE A 48 -15.85 26.05 -0.24
N THR A 49 -16.96 26.22 0.48
CA THR A 49 -17.10 25.81 1.90
C THR A 49 -16.87 24.31 2.10
N ASN A 50 -16.97 23.51 1.02
CA ASN A 50 -16.81 22.06 1.06
C ASN A 50 -15.39 21.59 0.71
N TYR A 51 -14.49 22.44 0.20
CA TYR A 51 -13.18 21.97 -0.26
C TYR A 51 -12.30 21.52 0.90
N ASP A 52 -12.15 22.36 1.93
CA ASP A 52 -11.29 22.04 3.08
C ASP A 52 -11.72 20.75 3.79
N ASP A 53 -13.02 20.51 3.89
CA ASP A 53 -13.57 19.30 4.49
C ASP A 53 -13.33 18.05 3.63
N VAL A 54 -13.45 18.18 2.31
CA VAL A 54 -13.12 17.09 1.37
C VAL A 54 -11.63 16.81 1.38
N GLN A 55 -10.79 17.85 1.38
CA GLN A 55 -9.34 17.71 1.42
C GLN A 55 -8.90 16.99 2.70
N LYS A 56 -9.42 17.38 3.87
CA LYS A 56 -9.15 16.68 5.14
C LYS A 56 -9.53 15.19 5.08
N LYS A 57 -10.65 14.86 4.44
CA LYS A 57 -11.08 13.45 4.27
C LYS A 57 -10.12 12.67 3.36
N TRP A 58 -9.65 13.28 2.28
CA TRP A 58 -8.65 12.66 1.40
C TRP A 58 -7.30 12.47 2.08
N ASP A 59 -6.79 13.49 2.76
CA ASP A 59 -5.53 13.40 3.51
C ASP A 59 -5.61 12.30 4.59
N GLY A 60 -6.73 12.24 5.32
CA GLY A 60 -6.98 11.17 6.29
C GLY A 60 -7.14 9.79 5.66
N GLY A 61 -7.78 9.70 4.50
CA GLY A 61 -7.90 8.46 3.71
C GLY A 61 -6.55 7.97 3.23
N MET A 62 -5.70 8.85 2.71
CA MET A 62 -4.36 8.51 2.24
C MET A 62 -3.45 8.06 3.37
N THR A 63 -3.56 8.68 4.54
CA THR A 63 -2.85 8.22 5.75
C THR A 63 -3.24 6.78 6.11
N LYS A 64 -4.52 6.41 5.97
CA LYS A 64 -4.99 5.04 6.19
C LYS A 64 -4.49 4.08 5.11
N VAL A 65 -4.46 4.49 3.84
CA VAL A 65 -3.91 3.68 2.75
C VAL A 65 -2.43 3.40 3.01
N ASN A 66 -1.63 4.44 3.27
CA ASN A 66 -0.20 4.29 3.50
C ASN A 66 0.12 3.41 4.71
N SER A 67 -0.59 3.62 5.84
CA SER A 67 -0.40 2.77 7.02
C SER A 67 -0.90 1.33 6.82
N GLY A 68 -1.98 1.12 6.08
CA GLY A 68 -2.48 -0.20 5.71
C GLY A 68 -1.53 -0.96 4.80
N THR A 69 -1.02 -0.30 3.75
CA THR A 69 -0.02 -0.86 2.83
C THR A 69 1.25 -1.23 3.57
N ALA A 70 1.79 -0.35 4.43
CA ALA A 70 2.99 -0.65 5.20
C ALA A 70 2.81 -1.89 6.09
N LYS A 71 1.66 -2.03 6.74
CA LYS A 71 1.32 -3.23 7.54
C LYS A 71 1.21 -4.48 6.67
N ALA A 72 0.49 -4.41 5.54
CA ALA A 72 0.32 -5.55 4.65
C ALA A 72 1.66 -6.05 4.09
N VAL A 73 2.53 -5.12 3.66
CA VAL A 73 3.88 -5.45 3.19
C VAL A 73 4.70 -6.11 4.29
N ALA A 74 4.65 -5.61 5.52
CA ALA A 74 5.37 -6.21 6.64
C ALA A 74 4.91 -7.64 6.93
N GLU A 75 3.61 -7.91 6.90
CA GLU A 75 3.06 -9.26 7.08
C GLU A 75 3.42 -10.19 5.90
N LEU A 76 3.39 -9.70 4.65
CA LEU A 76 3.82 -10.48 3.49
C LEU A 76 5.29 -10.90 3.59
N ARG A 77 6.18 -9.98 3.97
CA ARG A 77 7.61 -10.30 4.18
C ARG A 77 7.79 -11.32 5.29
N LYS A 78 7.05 -11.19 6.40
CA LYS A 78 7.08 -12.14 7.51
C LYS A 78 6.61 -13.55 7.10
N ILE A 79 5.59 -13.65 6.24
CA ILE A 79 5.15 -14.93 5.68
C ILE A 79 6.30 -15.57 4.89
N GLY A 80 6.99 -14.78 4.05
CA GLY A 80 8.12 -15.29 3.27
C GLY A 80 9.29 -15.77 4.12
N GLU A 81 9.67 -14.99 5.15
CA GLU A 81 10.71 -15.37 6.10
C GLU A 81 10.38 -16.66 6.85
N ASN A 82 9.14 -16.80 7.34
CA ASN A 82 8.67 -18.00 8.04
C ASN A 82 8.72 -19.23 7.13
N TYR A 83 8.34 -19.07 5.86
CA TYR A 83 8.39 -20.16 4.88
C TYR A 83 9.83 -20.61 4.64
N HIS A 84 10.76 -19.68 4.42
CA HIS A 84 12.19 -19.98 4.28
C HIS A 84 12.83 -20.60 5.54
N ALA A 85 12.37 -20.22 6.73
CA ALA A 85 12.84 -20.82 7.98
C ALA A 85 12.35 -22.27 8.13
N GLY A 86 11.07 -22.51 7.82
CA GLY A 86 10.47 -23.85 7.84
C GLY A 86 11.11 -24.79 6.82
N ASP A 87 11.35 -24.30 5.60
CA ASP A 87 11.96 -25.10 4.53
C ASP A 87 13.40 -25.50 4.88
N ARG A 88 14.20 -24.59 5.45
CA ARG A 88 15.55 -24.91 5.95
C ARG A 88 15.54 -25.97 7.05
N GLN A 89 14.63 -25.86 8.02
CA GLN A 89 14.50 -26.87 9.08
C GLN A 89 14.05 -28.23 8.53
N GLY A 90 13.11 -28.23 7.58
CA GLY A 90 12.68 -29.44 6.88
C GLY A 90 13.83 -30.09 6.10
N ALA A 91 14.58 -29.31 5.33
CA ALA A 91 15.73 -29.80 4.57
C ALA A 91 16.79 -30.44 5.49
N THR A 92 17.05 -29.86 6.67
CA THR A 92 17.99 -30.46 7.64
C THR A 92 17.52 -31.79 8.23
N LEU A 93 16.21 -32.07 8.23
CA LEU A 93 15.66 -33.35 8.72
C LEU A 93 15.80 -34.49 7.70
N PHE A 94 15.98 -34.19 6.41
CA PHE A 94 16.09 -35.19 5.34
C PHE A 94 17.53 -35.35 4.79
N VAL A 95 18.49 -34.62 5.34
CA VAL A 95 19.93 -34.72 4.99
C VAL A 95 20.76 -35.37 6.12
N ALA A 96 20.10 -35.93 7.14
CA ALA A 96 20.70 -36.77 8.19
C ALA A 96 20.43 -38.25 7.91
#